data_AF-A0A2W4P048-F1
#
_entry.id   AF-A0A2W4P048-F1
#
_cell.length_a   1.000
_cell.length_b   1.000
_cell.length_c   1.000
_cell.angle_alpha   90.00
_cell.angle_beta   90.00
_cell.angle_gamma   90.00
#
_symmetry.space_group_name_H-M   'P 1'
#
loop_
_entity.id
_entity.type
_entity.pdbx_description
1 polymer ?
#
loop_
_entity_poly.entity_id
_entity_poly.type
_entity_poly.pdbx_seq_one_letter_code
_entity_poly.pdbx_strand_id
1 'polypeptide(L)'
;MIRILPLLLVCICSQAYVQINQESYPVDPASQVRPGVPKGEVLKFTFNNSKIFPGTTREISVYIPAQYTGNTPACVYVNQDGIQWNAPTVFDNLIASNEMPITIGIFVTPGRVPALDKAAAIDRFNRSFEYDGLSDQYARFLLDEVFPFVEQQKTSDGRPIRLSRNGNDRAIGGSSSGAVCAFTAAWEYPEEFSRVFSAIGTYTGLRGADRYDILVRKYEPKPIRIFMQDGSNDLNIYAGDWWKANESMERALTFAGYDVKHVWGEGGHNNAHGTAVFPEAMRWLWRDYPKPIVAGKTKNAFLADILIDGEGWELVGENYGFTEGIAVNAKGEVFFQDIPNAKTYKVGLDGKVQLYISDSKKASGTTFTTTGEMLTITGGWSEPPTKEVHRYKSPDGYTVVAGETPGNDITVAFNGNIYVTSPDGRERPSKLYLIKPNGERKIVDEGLRFANGLCLSPDQTQLYVTESTSHWVWVYQIQPDGTLAHKQKYGWLHVRDVDENAWSDGLKCDRDGRIYVTSLSGIQVLDQLGRVNAIIPTPRTKGQVSNLCFGGPDFDVLYVTCHDKVFRRKVKIKGANNFEKPIKPGMPRL
;
A
#
# COMPACT_ATOMS: atom_id res chain seq x y z
N MET A 1 -39.66 -62.29 54.10
CA MET A 1 -38.32 -62.42 53.48
C MET A 1 -38.50 -62.43 51.97
N ILE A 2 -38.39 -61.26 51.34
CA ILE A 2 -38.43 -61.09 49.88
C ILE A 2 -37.02 -60.60 49.50
N ARG A 3 -36.28 -61.44 48.77
CA ARG A 3 -34.91 -61.17 48.33
C ARG A 3 -34.95 -60.24 47.12
N ILE A 4 -34.41 -59.04 47.26
CA ILE A 4 -34.12 -58.11 46.16
C ILE A 4 -32.66 -58.34 45.76
N LEU A 5 -32.45 -58.71 44.50
CA LEU A 5 -31.14 -58.91 43.88
C LEU A 5 -30.73 -57.57 43.21
N PRO A 6 -29.58 -56.96 43.52
CA PRO A 6 -29.15 -55.75 42.81
C PRO A 6 -28.41 -56.12 41.53
N LEU A 7 -28.85 -55.50 40.42
CA LEU A 7 -28.21 -55.52 39.11
C LEU A 7 -26.92 -54.68 39.18
N LEU A 8 -25.75 -55.29 39.00
CA LEU A 8 -24.47 -54.56 38.89
C LEU A 8 -24.27 -54.16 37.42
N LEU A 9 -24.39 -52.87 37.13
CA LEU A 9 -24.10 -52.27 35.82
C LEU A 9 -22.57 -52.19 35.65
N VAL A 10 -22.01 -52.96 34.71
CA VAL A 10 -20.59 -52.86 34.33
C VAL A 10 -20.44 -51.70 33.34
N CYS A 11 -19.92 -50.57 33.80
CA CYS A 11 -19.46 -49.48 32.93
C CYS A 11 -18.17 -49.93 32.22
N ILE A 12 -18.28 -50.28 30.94
CA ILE A 12 -17.13 -50.47 30.06
C ILE A 12 -16.71 -49.08 29.57
N CYS A 13 -15.67 -48.51 30.17
CA CYS A 13 -15.00 -47.33 29.62
C CYS A 13 -14.22 -47.73 28.36
N SER A 14 -14.80 -47.50 27.18
CA SER A 14 -14.04 -47.51 25.92
C SER A 14 -13.14 -46.28 25.87
N GLN A 15 -11.84 -46.45 26.12
CA GLN A 15 -10.84 -45.46 25.73
C GLN A 15 -10.79 -45.43 24.20
N ALA A 16 -11.42 -44.42 23.59
CA ALA A 16 -11.16 -44.09 22.21
C ALA A 16 -9.73 -43.55 22.12
N TYR A 17 -8.80 -44.38 21.63
CA TYR A 17 -7.52 -43.90 21.15
C TYR A 17 -7.80 -42.98 19.96
N VAL A 18 -7.62 -41.67 20.15
CA VAL A 18 -7.49 -40.75 19.03
C VAL A 18 -6.19 -41.11 18.34
N GLN A 19 -6.29 -41.83 17.23
CA GLN A 19 -5.18 -42.14 16.36
C GLN A 19 -4.78 -40.83 15.68
N ILE A 20 -3.83 -40.10 16.26
CA ILE A 20 -3.18 -38.98 15.57
C ILE A 20 -2.37 -39.65 14.45
N ASN A 21 -2.91 -39.65 13.22
CA ASN A 21 -2.12 -40.00 12.06
C ASN A 21 -0.96 -39.00 11.99
N GLN A 22 0.23 -39.46 12.36
CA GLN A 22 1.43 -38.66 12.20
C GLN A 22 1.65 -38.48 10.70
N GLU A 23 1.53 -37.24 10.24
CA GLU A 23 1.71 -36.92 8.83
C GLU A 23 3.13 -37.32 8.39
N SER A 24 3.21 -38.08 7.30
CA SER A 24 4.48 -38.45 6.68
C SER A 24 4.54 -37.81 5.30
N TYR A 25 5.43 -36.83 5.17
CA TYR A 25 5.71 -36.19 3.89
C TYR A 25 7.02 -36.75 3.31
N PRO A 26 7.12 -36.94 1.98
CA PRO A 26 8.38 -37.29 1.34
C PRO A 26 9.47 -36.28 1.69
N VAL A 27 10.64 -36.79 2.10
CA VAL A 27 11.79 -35.94 2.40
C VAL A 27 12.54 -35.67 1.10
N ASP A 28 12.58 -34.41 0.67
CA ASP A 28 13.41 -34.00 -0.45
C ASP A 28 14.90 -34.25 -0.12
N PRO A 29 15.69 -34.85 -1.02
CA PRO A 29 17.11 -35.10 -0.76
C PRO A 29 17.93 -33.84 -0.45
N ALA A 30 17.46 -32.63 -0.82
CA ALA A 30 18.11 -31.37 -0.48
C ALA A 30 17.93 -30.99 1.00
N SER A 31 16.98 -31.61 1.71
CA SER A 31 16.82 -31.43 3.15
C SER A 31 17.79 -32.28 3.99
N GLN A 32 18.61 -33.12 3.35
CA GLN A 32 19.56 -34.02 4.02
C GLN A 32 21.00 -33.61 3.73
N VAL A 33 21.90 -33.79 4.70
CA VAL A 33 23.33 -33.56 4.50
C VAL A 33 23.85 -34.56 3.46
N ARG A 34 24.49 -34.07 2.40
CA ARG A 34 25.03 -34.91 1.33
C ARG A 34 26.57 -34.96 1.37
N PRO A 35 27.18 -36.14 1.21
CA PRO A 35 28.62 -36.25 1.08
C PRO A 35 29.15 -35.40 -0.08
N GLY A 36 30.22 -34.65 0.14
CA GLY A 36 30.88 -33.84 -0.90
C GLY A 36 30.24 -32.47 -1.19
N VAL A 37 29.11 -32.14 -0.57
CA VAL A 37 28.51 -30.79 -0.68
C VAL A 37 29.22 -29.85 0.31
N PRO A 38 29.78 -28.72 -0.15
CA PRO A 38 30.38 -27.72 0.73
C PRO A 38 29.37 -27.18 1.73
N LYS A 39 29.74 -27.12 3.01
CA LYS A 39 28.89 -26.66 4.09
C LYS A 39 29.17 -25.19 4.42
N GLY A 40 28.13 -24.36 4.40
CA GLY A 40 28.16 -22.98 4.85
C GLY A 40 28.32 -22.85 6.37
N GLU A 41 28.60 -21.63 6.81
CA GLU A 41 28.69 -21.28 8.23
C GLU A 41 27.42 -20.53 8.69
N VAL A 42 27.08 -20.66 9.98
CA VAL A 42 25.98 -19.90 10.60
C VAL A 42 26.55 -19.11 11.76
N LEU A 43 26.48 -17.78 11.66
CA LEU A 43 26.87 -16.85 12.70
C LEU A 43 25.64 -16.36 13.46
N LYS A 44 25.76 -16.15 14.77
CA LYS A 44 24.67 -15.68 15.62
C LYS A 44 25.02 -14.37 16.29
N PHE A 45 24.08 -13.43 16.26
CA PHE A 45 24.25 -12.11 16.81
C PHE A 45 23.02 -11.70 17.63
N THR A 46 23.24 -10.84 18.63
CA THR A 46 22.16 -10.15 19.34
C THR A 46 22.01 -8.75 18.77
N PHE A 47 20.79 -8.37 18.42
CA PHE A 47 20.44 -7.03 17.97
C PHE A 47 19.46 -6.40 18.98
N ASN A 48 19.80 -5.23 19.53
CA ASN A 48 19.08 -4.64 20.67
C ASN A 48 18.92 -3.11 20.61
N ASN A 49 19.18 -2.50 19.45
CA ASN A 49 19.22 -1.06 19.25
C ASN A 49 18.27 -0.59 18.13
N SER A 50 17.14 -1.29 17.95
CA SER A 50 16.13 -0.90 16.95
C SER A 50 15.54 0.47 17.27
N LYS A 51 15.47 1.33 16.26
CA LYS A 51 14.74 2.61 16.31
C LYS A 51 13.30 2.45 15.86
N ILE A 52 13.04 1.52 14.94
CA ILE A 52 11.70 1.20 14.45
C ILE A 52 10.89 0.41 15.48
N PHE A 53 11.54 -0.51 16.21
CA PHE A 53 10.95 -1.27 17.32
C PHE A 53 11.71 -1.02 18.64
N PRO A 54 11.54 0.16 19.27
CA PRO A 54 12.34 0.57 20.43
C PRO A 54 12.30 -0.41 21.60
N GLY A 55 13.44 -0.52 22.29
CA GLY A 55 13.58 -1.31 23.52
C GLY A 55 13.57 -2.82 23.30
N THR A 56 13.51 -3.29 22.06
CA THR A 56 13.53 -4.72 21.75
C THR A 56 14.93 -5.29 21.70
N THR A 57 15.08 -6.55 22.10
CA THR A 57 16.23 -7.43 21.84
C THR A 57 15.78 -8.64 21.02
N ARG A 58 16.64 -9.14 20.14
CA ARG A 58 16.40 -10.31 19.28
C ARG A 58 17.70 -10.99 18.84
N GLU A 59 17.63 -12.27 18.54
CA GLU A 59 18.69 -13.02 17.84
C GLU A 59 18.55 -12.84 16.32
N ILE A 60 19.66 -12.59 15.64
CA ILE A 60 19.83 -12.65 14.20
C ILE A 60 20.85 -13.74 13.89
N SER A 61 20.44 -14.78 13.17
CA SER A 61 21.35 -15.78 12.62
C SER A 61 21.64 -15.48 11.15
N VAL A 62 22.90 -15.51 10.75
CA VAL A 62 23.36 -15.27 9.37
C VAL A 62 24.02 -16.52 8.84
N TYR A 63 23.41 -17.15 7.83
CA TYR A 63 23.99 -18.25 7.07
C TYR A 63 24.79 -17.70 5.89
N ILE A 64 26.04 -18.11 5.76
CA ILE A 64 26.92 -17.77 4.64
C ILE A 64 27.31 -19.06 3.91
N PRO A 65 26.94 -19.23 2.62
CA PRO A 65 27.29 -20.43 1.87
C PRO A 65 28.80 -20.51 1.61
N ALA A 66 29.35 -21.72 1.56
CA ALA A 66 30.79 -21.92 1.35
C ALA A 66 31.30 -21.32 0.03
N GLN A 67 30.43 -21.24 -0.99
CA GLN A 67 30.71 -20.71 -2.32
C GLN A 67 30.79 -19.17 -2.37
N TYR A 68 30.34 -18.47 -1.33
CA TYR A 68 30.45 -17.01 -1.25
C TYR A 68 31.93 -16.60 -1.19
N THR A 69 32.33 -15.52 -1.86
CA THR A 69 33.75 -15.11 -1.90
C THR A 69 34.04 -13.77 -1.21
N GLY A 70 33.00 -12.98 -0.88
CA GLY A 70 33.18 -11.61 -0.39
C GLY A 70 33.35 -10.55 -1.48
N ASN A 71 33.54 -10.96 -2.74
CA ASN A 71 33.86 -10.06 -3.85
C ASN A 71 32.61 -9.44 -4.50
N THR A 72 31.51 -10.18 -4.57
CA THR A 72 30.24 -9.74 -5.17
C THR A 72 29.13 -9.80 -4.14
N PRO A 73 28.17 -8.86 -4.15
CA PRO A 73 26.97 -8.97 -3.33
C PRO A 73 26.23 -10.28 -3.60
N ALA A 74 25.83 -11.00 -2.54
CA ALA A 74 25.06 -12.22 -2.66
C ALA A 74 23.55 -11.92 -2.74
N CYS A 75 22.79 -12.85 -3.33
CA CYS A 75 21.34 -12.89 -3.12
C CYS A 75 21.04 -13.04 -1.63
N VAL A 76 19.83 -12.65 -1.21
CA VAL A 76 19.42 -12.68 0.20
C VAL A 76 18.14 -13.49 0.35
N TYR A 77 18.11 -14.35 1.35
CA TYR A 77 16.87 -14.95 1.86
C TYR A 77 16.66 -14.48 3.30
N VAL A 78 15.53 -13.80 3.56
CA VAL A 78 15.14 -13.42 4.93
C VAL A 78 14.10 -14.39 5.46
N ASN A 79 14.28 -14.88 6.69
CA ASN A 79 13.25 -15.66 7.36
C ASN A 79 12.84 -15.06 8.69
N GLN A 80 11.54 -15.13 8.97
CA GLN A 80 10.99 -14.79 10.27
C GLN A 80 11.10 -15.96 11.25
N ASP A 81 11.02 -15.69 12.55
CA ASP A 81 11.12 -16.69 13.62
C ASP A 81 12.45 -17.47 13.67
N GLY A 82 13.52 -16.93 13.09
CA GLY A 82 14.82 -17.57 13.06
C GLY A 82 14.91 -18.69 12.01
N ILE A 83 15.83 -19.64 12.21
CA ILE A 83 16.08 -20.71 11.24
C ILE A 83 14.92 -21.72 11.29
N GLN A 84 14.25 -21.89 10.16
CA GLN A 84 13.19 -22.88 9.96
C GLN A 84 13.53 -23.83 8.79
N TRP A 85 12.80 -24.94 8.69
CA TRP A 85 12.81 -25.88 7.56
C TRP A 85 14.18 -26.45 7.16
N ASN A 86 15.12 -26.51 8.11
CA ASN A 86 16.50 -26.90 7.85
C ASN A 86 17.16 -26.08 6.71
N ALA A 87 16.80 -24.79 6.61
CA ALA A 87 17.20 -23.94 5.49
C ALA A 87 18.70 -23.93 5.18
N PRO A 88 19.65 -23.91 6.15
CA PRO A 88 21.08 -24.00 5.85
C PRO A 88 21.46 -25.24 5.02
N THR A 89 20.98 -26.43 5.38
CA THR A 89 21.26 -27.67 4.65
C THR A 89 20.63 -27.64 3.26
N VAL A 90 19.42 -27.08 3.15
CA VAL A 90 18.74 -26.92 1.86
C VAL A 90 19.53 -25.98 0.95
N PHE A 91 20.01 -24.86 1.48
CA PHE A 91 20.80 -23.90 0.73
C PHE A 91 22.15 -24.48 0.32
N ASP A 92 22.87 -25.19 1.20
CA ASP A 92 24.11 -25.88 0.86
C ASP A 92 23.93 -26.75 -0.39
N ASN A 93 22.89 -27.59 -0.37
CA ASN A 93 22.60 -28.53 -1.44
C ASN A 93 22.16 -27.85 -2.74
N LEU A 94 21.21 -26.91 -2.67
CA LEU A 94 20.66 -26.24 -3.87
C LEU A 94 21.64 -25.27 -4.52
N ILE A 95 22.51 -24.62 -3.73
CA ILE A 95 23.58 -23.77 -4.26
C ILE A 95 24.64 -24.64 -4.92
N ALA A 96 25.03 -25.77 -4.31
CA ALA A 96 26.01 -26.68 -4.90
C ALA A 96 25.53 -27.33 -6.20
N SER A 97 24.23 -27.54 -6.37
CA SER A 97 23.64 -28.07 -7.62
C SER A 97 23.27 -26.99 -8.65
N ASN A 98 23.55 -25.70 -8.37
CA ASN A 98 23.14 -24.55 -9.20
C ASN A 98 21.62 -24.42 -9.41
N GLU A 99 20.82 -24.97 -8.49
CA GLU A 99 19.35 -24.83 -8.48
C GLU A 99 18.89 -23.54 -7.76
N MET A 100 19.80 -22.87 -7.06
CA MET A 100 19.60 -21.59 -6.38
C MET A 100 20.88 -20.75 -6.51
N PRO A 101 20.81 -19.42 -6.73
CA PRO A 101 21.99 -18.57 -6.74
C PRO A 101 22.66 -18.54 -5.36
N ILE A 102 23.94 -18.15 -5.33
CA ILE A 102 24.67 -17.92 -4.06
C ILE A 102 23.88 -16.94 -3.21
N THR A 103 23.37 -17.44 -2.09
CA THR A 103 22.42 -16.72 -1.25
C THR A 103 22.86 -16.75 0.21
N ILE A 104 22.90 -15.58 0.83
CA ILE A 104 23.08 -15.41 2.28
C ILE A 104 21.70 -15.46 2.94
N GLY A 105 21.56 -16.30 3.97
CA GLY A 105 20.33 -16.41 4.76
C GLY A 105 20.39 -15.49 5.98
N ILE A 106 19.38 -14.67 6.20
CA ILE A 106 19.24 -13.78 7.36
C ILE A 106 17.98 -14.19 8.10
N PHE A 107 18.15 -14.76 9.29
CA PHE A 107 17.07 -15.36 10.06
C PHE A 107 16.85 -14.55 11.33
N VAL A 108 15.68 -13.92 11.44
CA VAL A 108 15.40 -12.90 12.46
C VAL A 108 14.33 -13.41 13.41
N THR A 109 14.67 -13.54 14.69
CA THR A 109 13.68 -13.82 15.74
C THR A 109 12.85 -12.56 16.04
N PRO A 110 11.58 -12.70 16.46
CA PRO A 110 10.77 -11.54 16.82
C PRO A 110 11.34 -10.81 18.04
N GLY A 111 11.19 -9.49 18.08
CA GLY A 111 11.63 -8.66 19.19
C GLY A 111 10.98 -9.03 20.53
N ARG A 112 11.73 -8.84 21.61
CA ARG A 112 11.21 -8.86 22.99
C ARG A 112 11.68 -7.63 23.73
N VAL A 113 10.80 -6.97 24.47
CA VAL A 113 11.21 -5.95 25.44
C VAL A 113 11.47 -6.65 26.77
N PRO A 114 12.73 -6.67 27.26
CA PRO A 114 13.05 -7.35 28.51
C PRO A 114 12.26 -6.80 29.69
N ALA A 115 11.76 -7.68 30.55
CA ALA A 115 11.23 -7.26 31.84
C ALA A 115 12.33 -6.58 32.68
N LEU A 116 11.97 -5.51 33.39
CA LEU A 116 12.89 -4.83 34.32
C LEU A 116 13.29 -5.75 35.48
N ASP A 117 12.32 -6.54 35.98
CA ASP A 117 12.53 -7.60 36.97
C ASP A 117 11.99 -8.92 36.41
N LYS A 118 12.91 -9.81 36.04
CA LYS A 118 12.60 -11.14 35.47
C LYS A 118 11.99 -12.11 36.49
N ALA A 119 12.12 -11.83 37.80
CA ALA A 119 11.48 -12.63 38.83
C ALA A 119 9.99 -12.26 38.99
N ALA A 120 9.64 -11.00 38.71
CA ALA A 120 8.27 -10.49 38.87
C ALA A 120 7.47 -10.43 37.57
N ALA A 121 8.12 -10.34 36.41
CA ALA A 121 7.47 -10.18 35.12
C ALA A 121 8.17 -10.94 33.99
N ILE A 122 7.38 -11.31 32.97
CA ILE A 122 7.88 -11.85 31.70
C ILE A 122 8.17 -10.72 30.71
N ASP A 123 9.03 -11.00 29.73
CA ASP A 123 9.28 -10.08 28.63
C ASP A 123 7.98 -9.77 27.86
N ARG A 124 7.87 -8.56 27.32
CA ARG A 124 6.81 -8.23 26.35
C ARG A 124 7.22 -8.73 24.97
N PHE A 125 6.46 -9.66 24.40
CA PHE A 125 6.73 -10.23 23.08
C PHE A 125 6.14 -9.34 21.98
N ASN A 126 6.96 -8.97 20.99
CA ASN A 126 6.53 -8.11 19.90
C ASN A 126 6.01 -8.84 18.67
N ARG A 127 6.07 -10.18 18.62
CA ARG A 127 5.85 -10.95 17.39
C ARG A 127 4.61 -10.50 16.61
N SER A 128 3.44 -10.39 17.26
CA SER A 128 2.22 -9.96 16.56
C SER A 128 2.26 -8.50 16.11
N PHE A 129 2.83 -7.62 16.92
CA PHE A 129 3.00 -6.21 16.54
C PHE A 129 3.93 -6.04 15.34
N GLU A 130 5.02 -6.81 15.28
CA GLU A 130 6.01 -6.77 14.21
C GLU A 130 5.56 -7.50 12.93
N TYR A 131 4.81 -8.61 13.07
CA TYR A 131 4.52 -9.51 11.95
C TYR A 131 3.11 -9.40 11.37
N ASP A 132 2.09 -9.11 12.19
CA ASP A 132 0.69 -9.10 11.74
C ASP A 132 0.22 -7.69 11.33
N GLY A 133 1.07 -6.66 11.40
CA GLY A 133 0.74 -5.29 10.98
C GLY A 133 0.82 -5.10 9.47
N LEU A 134 -0.11 -4.35 8.88
CA LEU A 134 -0.21 -4.09 7.44
C LEU A 134 0.48 -2.76 7.11
N SER A 135 1.75 -2.67 7.50
CA SER A 135 2.54 -1.46 7.32
C SER A 135 3.93 -1.77 6.82
N ASP A 136 4.55 -0.69 6.35
CA ASP A 136 5.89 -0.66 5.79
C ASP A 136 6.99 -0.78 6.87
N GLN A 137 6.61 -0.80 8.16
CA GLN A 137 7.54 -0.76 9.29
C GLN A 137 8.51 -1.94 9.30
N TYR A 138 8.03 -3.16 9.05
CA TYR A 138 8.91 -4.33 9.09
C TYR A 138 9.90 -4.35 7.93
N ALA A 139 9.47 -3.93 6.74
CA ALA A 139 10.37 -3.79 5.60
C ALA A 139 11.47 -2.74 5.88
N ARG A 140 11.12 -1.57 6.41
CA ARG A 140 12.10 -0.57 6.84
C ARG A 140 13.02 -1.09 7.95
N PHE A 141 12.50 -1.89 8.89
CA PHE A 141 13.32 -2.54 9.90
C PHE A 141 14.39 -3.45 9.26
N LEU A 142 14.03 -4.23 8.24
CA LEU A 142 15.00 -5.03 7.50
C LEU A 142 16.02 -4.17 6.75
N LEU A 143 15.54 -3.16 6.01
CA LEU A 143 16.34 -2.36 5.08
C LEU A 143 17.25 -1.35 5.78
N ASP A 144 16.73 -0.66 6.79
CA ASP A 144 17.39 0.47 7.46
C ASP A 144 18.22 0.03 8.67
N GLU A 145 17.91 -1.14 9.25
CA GLU A 145 18.54 -1.58 10.50
C GLU A 145 19.22 -2.95 10.36
N VAL A 146 18.51 -4.00 9.96
CA VAL A 146 19.05 -5.38 9.95
C VAL A 146 20.12 -5.56 8.88
N PHE A 147 19.86 -5.19 7.63
CA PHE A 147 20.83 -5.36 6.55
C PHE A 147 22.13 -4.57 6.80
N PRO A 148 22.08 -3.27 7.18
CA PRO A 148 23.29 -2.55 7.57
C PRO A 148 24.02 -3.18 8.75
N PHE A 149 23.29 -3.70 9.75
CA PHE A 149 23.91 -4.41 10.87
C PHE A 149 24.64 -5.68 10.44
N VAL A 150 24.05 -6.46 9.53
CA VAL A 150 24.66 -7.69 8.97
C VAL A 150 25.88 -7.37 8.11
N GLU A 151 25.83 -6.33 7.27
CA GLU A 151 26.97 -5.89 6.44
C GLU A 151 28.16 -5.36 7.26
N GLN A 152 27.96 -4.97 8.53
CA GLN A 152 29.03 -4.60 9.46
C GLN A 152 29.77 -5.82 10.04
N GLN A 153 29.17 -7.02 9.97
CA GLN A 153 29.79 -8.24 10.45
C GLN A 153 30.76 -8.82 9.40
N LYS A 154 31.54 -9.81 9.81
CA LYS A 154 32.44 -10.58 8.94
C LYS A 154 32.20 -12.06 9.09
N THR A 155 32.53 -12.82 8.05
CA THR A 155 32.61 -14.29 8.11
C THR A 155 33.68 -14.74 9.11
N SER A 156 33.67 -16.02 9.53
CA SER A 156 34.66 -16.54 10.48
C SER A 156 36.11 -16.42 9.98
N ASP A 157 36.31 -16.42 8.67
CA ASP A 157 37.60 -16.23 7.99
C ASP A 157 37.89 -14.77 7.57
N GLY A 158 37.06 -13.81 7.99
CA GLY A 158 37.32 -12.38 7.86
C GLY A 158 36.88 -11.72 6.54
N ARG A 159 36.19 -12.43 5.65
CA ARG A 159 35.59 -11.87 4.42
C ARG A 159 34.47 -10.88 4.77
N PRO A 160 34.30 -9.80 3.99
CA PRO A 160 33.17 -8.89 4.16
C PRO A 160 31.85 -9.55 3.74
N ILE A 161 30.76 -9.25 4.44
CA ILE A 161 29.41 -9.65 4.05
C ILE A 161 28.80 -8.53 3.20
N ARG A 162 28.37 -8.86 1.97
CA ARG A 162 27.80 -7.92 1.00
C ARG A 162 26.45 -8.46 0.54
N LEU A 163 25.40 -7.69 0.76
CA LEU A 163 24.03 -8.08 0.43
C LEU A 163 23.60 -7.36 -0.86
N SER A 164 22.96 -8.06 -1.78
CA SER A 164 22.41 -7.39 -2.96
C SER A 164 21.37 -6.34 -2.56
N ARG A 165 21.30 -5.26 -3.35
CA ARG A 165 20.36 -4.14 -3.21
C ARG A 165 19.22 -4.18 -4.22
N ASN A 166 19.17 -5.22 -5.06
CA ASN A 166 18.11 -5.41 -6.03
C ASN A 166 17.02 -6.33 -5.46
N GLY A 167 15.75 -5.93 -5.48
CA GLY A 167 14.66 -6.79 -5.03
C GLY A 167 14.51 -8.09 -5.82
N ASN A 168 15.01 -8.14 -7.06
CA ASN A 168 15.12 -9.37 -7.84
C ASN A 168 16.19 -10.34 -7.31
N ASP A 169 17.04 -9.94 -6.37
CA ASP A 169 18.02 -10.81 -5.71
C ASP A 169 17.59 -11.16 -4.28
N ARG A 170 16.37 -10.78 -3.87
CA ARG A 170 15.90 -10.92 -2.50
C ARG A 170 14.60 -11.74 -2.42
N ALA A 171 14.66 -12.74 -1.56
CA ALA A 171 13.53 -13.56 -1.14
C ALA A 171 13.27 -13.36 0.35
N ILE A 172 12.02 -13.52 0.76
CA ILE A 172 11.58 -13.42 2.15
C ILE A 172 10.56 -14.51 2.45
N GLY A 173 10.59 -15.08 3.64
CA GLY A 173 9.63 -16.11 4.02
C GLY A 173 9.35 -16.20 5.50
N GLY A 174 8.35 -17.01 5.84
CA GLY A 174 7.99 -17.31 7.21
C GLY A 174 6.80 -18.28 7.30
N SER A 175 6.52 -18.72 8.52
CA SER A 175 5.34 -19.51 8.87
C SER A 175 4.34 -18.69 9.69
N SER A 176 3.03 -18.94 9.58
CA SER A 176 2.03 -18.29 10.44
C SER A 176 2.11 -16.76 10.29
N SER A 177 2.20 -15.99 11.39
CA SER A 177 2.41 -14.53 11.29
C SER A 177 3.67 -14.15 10.51
N GLY A 178 4.72 -14.98 10.55
CA GLY A 178 5.93 -14.77 9.76
C GLY A 178 5.67 -14.79 8.24
N ALA A 179 4.67 -15.55 7.79
CA ALA A 179 4.27 -15.60 6.38
C ALA A 179 3.58 -14.30 5.95
N VAL A 180 2.68 -13.77 6.80
CA VAL A 180 2.03 -12.47 6.60
C VAL A 180 3.06 -11.35 6.60
N CYS A 181 4.01 -11.40 7.52
CA CYS A 181 5.12 -10.46 7.60
C CYS A 181 5.95 -10.45 6.31
N ALA A 182 6.31 -11.65 5.81
CA ALA A 182 7.03 -11.82 4.56
C ALA A 182 6.26 -11.26 3.36
N PHE A 183 4.97 -11.61 3.24
CA PHE A 183 4.11 -11.08 2.19
C PHE A 183 3.97 -9.56 2.29
N THR A 184 3.68 -9.02 3.48
CA THR A 184 3.50 -7.58 3.71
C THR A 184 4.75 -6.81 3.34
N ALA A 185 5.94 -7.27 3.76
CA ALA A 185 7.19 -6.59 3.43
C ALA A 185 7.44 -6.53 1.92
N ALA A 186 7.21 -7.63 1.19
CA ALA A 186 7.32 -7.65 -0.26
C ALA A 186 6.21 -6.85 -0.95
N TRP A 187 4.99 -6.88 -0.42
CA TRP A 187 3.86 -6.18 -0.99
C TRP A 187 3.97 -4.67 -0.80
N GLU A 188 4.51 -4.21 0.32
CA GLU A 188 4.84 -2.80 0.53
C GLU A 188 6.05 -2.39 -0.33
N TYR A 189 7.14 -3.16 -0.33
CA TYR A 189 8.37 -2.83 -1.07
C TYR A 189 8.69 -3.87 -2.15
N PRO A 190 7.91 -3.94 -3.25
CA PRO A 190 8.11 -4.92 -4.31
C PRO A 190 9.43 -4.72 -5.08
N GLU A 191 10.01 -3.52 -5.02
CA GLU A 191 11.33 -3.18 -5.55
C GLU A 191 12.48 -3.70 -4.67
N GLU A 192 12.21 -4.04 -3.40
CA GLU A 192 13.18 -4.56 -2.44
C GLU A 192 13.01 -6.06 -2.17
N PHE A 193 11.83 -6.63 -2.36
CA PHE A 193 11.58 -8.08 -2.24
C PHE A 193 10.58 -8.54 -3.31
N SER A 194 11.01 -9.49 -4.14
CA SER A 194 10.17 -10.00 -5.24
C SER A 194 9.75 -11.47 -5.08
N ARG A 195 10.31 -12.20 -4.10
CA ARG A 195 10.05 -13.62 -3.87
C ARG A 195 9.57 -13.87 -2.45
N VAL A 196 8.43 -14.53 -2.30
CA VAL A 196 7.80 -14.80 -1.00
C VAL A 196 7.57 -16.30 -0.80
N PHE A 197 8.02 -16.83 0.34
CA PHE A 197 7.59 -18.14 0.82
C PHE A 197 6.63 -17.98 2.01
N SER A 198 5.40 -18.48 1.87
CA SER A 198 4.34 -18.38 2.88
C SER A 198 3.88 -19.77 3.28
N ALA A 199 4.22 -20.21 4.50
CA ALA A 199 3.72 -21.45 5.08
C ALA A 199 2.65 -21.18 6.15
N ILE A 200 1.53 -21.91 6.13
CA ILE A 200 0.42 -21.85 7.11
C ILE A 200 0.05 -20.39 7.48
N GLY A 201 -0.11 -19.54 6.47
CA GLY A 201 -0.06 -18.09 6.64
C GLY A 201 -1.25 -17.50 7.40
N THR A 202 -1.00 -16.56 8.30
CA THR A 202 -2.02 -15.90 9.14
C THR A 202 -2.82 -14.83 8.40
N TYR A 203 -3.42 -15.16 7.25
CA TYR A 203 -4.27 -14.24 6.47
C TYR A 203 -5.67 -14.02 7.10
N THR A 204 -5.72 -14.00 8.43
CA THR A 204 -6.92 -13.95 9.26
C THR A 204 -6.88 -12.73 10.18
N GLY A 205 -7.96 -12.54 10.95
CA GLY A 205 -8.20 -11.34 11.75
C GLY A 205 -7.46 -11.30 13.09
N LEU A 206 -6.18 -11.73 13.17
CA LEU A 206 -5.36 -11.43 14.36
C LEU A 206 -5.09 -9.93 14.49
N ARG A 207 -5.03 -9.23 13.36
CA ARG A 207 -4.90 -7.77 13.30
C ARG A 207 -5.61 -7.17 12.09
N GLY A 208 -5.06 -7.32 10.88
CA GLY A 208 -5.70 -6.81 9.66
C GLY A 208 -5.49 -7.63 8.38
N ALA A 209 -4.80 -8.77 8.47
CA ALA A 209 -4.38 -9.54 7.30
C ALA A 209 -5.56 -10.22 6.59
N ASP A 210 -6.70 -10.36 7.27
CA ASP A 210 -8.01 -10.74 6.74
C ASP A 210 -8.52 -9.82 5.63
N ARG A 211 -7.90 -8.64 5.43
CA ARG A 211 -8.24 -7.71 4.35
C ARG A 211 -7.47 -7.97 3.05
N TYR A 212 -6.39 -8.76 3.08
CA TYR A 212 -5.45 -8.84 1.96
C TYR A 212 -6.05 -9.47 0.71
N ASP A 213 -6.89 -10.48 0.84
CA ASP A 213 -7.54 -11.13 -0.29
C ASP A 213 -8.41 -10.13 -1.10
N ILE A 214 -9.08 -9.20 -0.41
CA ILE A 214 -9.84 -8.11 -1.03
C ILE A 214 -8.90 -7.04 -1.61
N LEU A 215 -7.89 -6.61 -0.85
CA LEU A 215 -6.96 -5.56 -1.30
C LEU A 215 -6.17 -6.01 -2.54
N VAL A 216 -5.65 -7.23 -2.56
CA VAL A 216 -4.90 -7.80 -3.69
C VAL A 216 -5.72 -7.78 -4.98
N ARG A 217 -7.04 -8.00 -4.90
CA ARG A 217 -7.94 -7.94 -6.08
C ARG A 217 -8.13 -6.53 -6.63
N LYS A 218 -8.06 -5.52 -5.75
CA LYS A 218 -8.31 -4.11 -6.07
C LYS A 218 -7.05 -3.38 -6.50
N TYR A 219 -5.90 -3.74 -5.93
CA TYR A 219 -4.63 -3.14 -6.28
C TYR A 219 -4.18 -3.56 -7.68
N GLU A 220 -3.55 -2.62 -8.38
CA GLU A 220 -2.71 -2.97 -9.52
C GLU A 220 -1.64 -3.98 -9.09
N PRO A 221 -1.45 -5.09 -9.84
CA PRO A 221 -0.54 -6.14 -9.44
C PRO A 221 0.90 -5.64 -9.34
N LYS A 222 1.59 -6.11 -8.31
CA LYS A 222 3.00 -5.82 -8.03
C LYS A 222 3.88 -6.97 -8.56
N PRO A 223 5.15 -6.74 -8.91
CA PRO A 223 6.05 -7.76 -9.46
C PRO A 223 6.55 -8.75 -8.39
N ILE A 224 5.62 -9.52 -7.83
CA ILE A 224 5.88 -10.46 -6.74
C ILE A 224 5.54 -11.89 -7.20
N ARG A 225 6.45 -12.80 -6.86
CA ARG A 225 6.28 -14.24 -6.98
C ARG A 225 6.12 -14.85 -5.59
N ILE A 226 5.12 -15.69 -5.40
CA ILE A 226 4.80 -16.26 -4.10
C ILE A 226 4.53 -17.76 -4.17
N PHE A 227 5.17 -18.50 -3.27
CA PHE A 227 4.89 -19.92 -3.02
C PHE A 227 4.13 -20.04 -1.70
N MET A 228 2.96 -20.67 -1.74
CA MET A 228 2.08 -20.85 -0.58
C MET A 228 2.01 -22.32 -0.17
N GLN A 229 1.95 -22.57 1.13
CA GLN A 229 1.64 -23.88 1.69
C GLN A 229 0.66 -23.70 2.84
N ASP A 230 -0.33 -24.59 2.93
CA ASP A 230 -1.21 -24.72 4.09
C ASP A 230 -1.73 -26.17 4.18
N GLY A 231 -2.48 -26.50 5.23
CA GLY A 231 -3.14 -27.78 5.45
C GLY A 231 -4.62 -27.63 5.79
N SER A 232 -5.46 -28.55 5.32
CA SER A 232 -6.92 -28.46 5.49
C SER A 232 -7.41 -28.58 6.94
N ASN A 233 -6.55 -29.04 7.86
CA ASN A 233 -6.84 -29.14 9.29
C ASN A 233 -6.15 -28.02 10.10
N ASP A 234 -5.74 -26.92 9.46
CA ASP A 234 -5.16 -25.76 10.14
C ASP A 234 -6.15 -25.09 11.13
N LEU A 235 -5.70 -24.07 11.86
CA LEU A 235 -6.47 -23.40 12.91
C LEU A 235 -7.79 -22.85 12.39
N ASN A 236 -8.84 -23.10 13.16
CA ASN A 236 -10.10 -22.39 13.09
C ASN A 236 -10.45 -21.89 14.49
N ILE A 237 -10.22 -20.59 14.70
CA ILE A 237 -10.30 -19.93 16.02
C ILE A 237 -11.04 -18.60 15.92
N TYR A 238 -11.11 -17.85 17.03
CA TYR A 238 -11.77 -16.52 17.10
C TYR A 238 -11.32 -15.51 16.04
N ALA A 239 -10.14 -15.70 15.47
CA ALA A 239 -9.56 -14.84 14.43
C ALA A 239 -9.92 -15.26 12.99
N GLY A 240 -10.50 -16.45 12.81
CA GLY A 240 -10.88 -16.99 11.51
C GLY A 240 -10.35 -18.41 11.28
N ASP A 241 -10.59 -18.88 10.06
CA ASP A 241 -10.17 -20.19 9.54
C ASP A 241 -8.94 -20.00 8.63
N TRP A 242 -7.77 -20.47 9.06
CA TRP A 242 -6.49 -20.29 8.37
C TRP A 242 -6.49 -20.95 6.99
N TRP A 243 -7.01 -22.17 6.92
CA TRP A 243 -7.10 -22.91 5.68
C TRP A 243 -7.93 -22.13 4.65
N LYS A 244 -9.12 -21.66 5.05
CA LYS A 244 -9.99 -20.86 4.17
C LYS A 244 -9.40 -19.50 3.82
N ALA A 245 -8.64 -18.91 4.73
CA ALA A 245 -7.95 -17.66 4.47
C ALA A 245 -6.81 -17.82 3.45
N ASN A 246 -5.98 -18.87 3.54
CA ASN A 246 -4.96 -19.17 2.53
C ASN A 246 -5.56 -19.53 1.17
N GLU A 247 -6.66 -20.29 1.13
CA GLU A 247 -7.42 -20.52 -0.12
C GLU A 247 -7.90 -19.19 -0.72
N SER A 248 -8.48 -18.31 0.10
CA SER A 248 -9.00 -17.01 -0.37
C SER A 248 -7.89 -16.09 -0.89
N MET A 249 -6.77 -16.05 -0.18
CA MET A 249 -5.58 -15.29 -0.54
C MET A 249 -4.96 -15.81 -1.85
N GLU A 250 -4.81 -17.12 -2.01
CA GLU A 250 -4.30 -17.72 -3.25
C GLU A 250 -5.21 -17.41 -4.44
N ARG A 251 -6.54 -17.49 -4.26
CA ARG A 251 -7.50 -17.13 -5.31
C ARG A 251 -7.43 -15.65 -5.65
N ALA A 252 -7.18 -14.78 -4.67
CA ALA A 252 -7.00 -13.34 -4.88
C ALA A 252 -5.73 -13.04 -5.68
N LEU A 253 -4.60 -13.65 -5.32
CA LEU A 253 -3.33 -13.50 -6.02
C LEU A 253 -3.42 -13.99 -7.48
N THR A 254 -4.02 -15.16 -7.69
CA THR A 254 -4.29 -15.70 -9.04
C THR A 254 -5.22 -14.81 -9.85
N PHE A 255 -6.26 -14.24 -9.22
CA PHE A 255 -7.16 -13.29 -9.88
C PHE A 255 -6.43 -12.00 -10.28
N ALA A 256 -5.58 -11.48 -9.40
CA ALA A 256 -4.85 -10.24 -9.63
C ALA A 256 -3.66 -10.42 -10.60
N GLY A 257 -3.30 -11.65 -10.95
CA GLY A 257 -2.26 -11.94 -11.93
C GLY A 257 -0.86 -12.03 -11.34
N TYR A 258 -0.72 -12.30 -10.04
CA TYR A 258 0.57 -12.58 -9.43
C TYR A 258 1.12 -13.93 -9.93
N ASP A 259 2.43 -14.09 -9.84
CA ASP A 259 3.10 -15.36 -10.12
C ASP A 259 3.02 -16.26 -8.87
N VAL A 260 2.07 -17.20 -8.85
CA VAL A 260 1.70 -17.98 -7.66
C VAL A 260 1.87 -19.47 -7.90
N LYS A 261 2.42 -20.16 -6.90
CA LYS A 261 2.30 -21.62 -6.75
C LYS A 261 1.86 -21.94 -5.34
N HIS A 262 1.10 -23.01 -5.18
CA HIS A 262 0.72 -23.51 -3.87
C HIS A 262 0.89 -25.02 -3.77
N VAL A 263 1.06 -25.52 -2.55
CA VAL A 263 0.97 -26.94 -2.21
C VAL A 263 0.10 -27.08 -0.95
N TRP A 264 -1.02 -27.77 -1.09
CA TRP A 264 -1.96 -28.01 -0.01
C TRP A 264 -1.78 -29.42 0.57
N GLY A 265 -1.81 -29.51 1.90
CA GLY A 265 -1.80 -30.79 2.63
C GLY A 265 -3.05 -30.96 3.48
N GLU A 266 -3.02 -31.95 4.37
CA GLU A 266 -4.09 -32.21 5.33
C GLU A 266 -3.69 -31.82 6.76
N GLY A 267 -2.51 -31.22 6.95
CA GLY A 267 -1.95 -30.95 8.27
C GLY A 267 -2.63 -29.86 9.07
N GLY A 268 -2.41 -29.90 10.39
CA GLY A 268 -2.74 -28.79 11.28
C GLY A 268 -1.61 -27.75 11.37
N HIS A 269 -1.75 -26.78 12.28
CA HIS A 269 -0.83 -25.64 12.44
C HIS A 269 0.57 -26.04 12.95
N ASN A 270 1.40 -26.59 12.07
CA ASN A 270 2.74 -27.03 12.39
C ASN A 270 3.68 -26.94 11.18
N ASN A 271 4.98 -27.06 11.43
CA ASN A 271 6.01 -26.87 10.40
C ASN A 271 6.34 -28.13 9.58
N ALA A 272 5.70 -29.28 9.81
CA ALA A 272 6.10 -30.54 9.17
C ALA A 272 5.96 -30.47 7.65
N HIS A 273 4.80 -30.09 7.14
CA HIS A 273 4.57 -29.97 5.70
C HIS A 273 5.40 -28.86 5.08
N GLY A 274 5.42 -27.67 5.69
CA GLY A 274 6.27 -26.55 5.28
C GLY A 274 7.75 -26.92 5.17
N THR A 275 8.25 -27.75 6.09
CA THR A 275 9.63 -28.28 6.06
C THR A 275 9.86 -29.19 4.86
N ALA A 276 8.90 -30.06 4.56
CA ALA A 276 9.01 -31.00 3.46
C ALA A 276 9.03 -30.29 2.09
N VAL A 277 8.21 -29.25 1.91
CA VAL A 277 8.10 -28.54 0.63
C VAL A 277 9.12 -27.41 0.44
N PHE A 278 9.83 -27.00 1.49
CA PHE A 278 10.75 -25.86 1.43
C PHE A 278 11.79 -25.95 0.28
N PRO A 279 12.43 -27.10 0.01
CA PRO A 279 13.35 -27.21 -1.14
C PRO A 279 12.66 -27.03 -2.49
N GLU A 280 11.46 -27.57 -2.67
CA GLU A 280 10.66 -27.34 -3.88
C GLU A 280 10.29 -25.86 -4.03
N ALA A 281 9.89 -25.22 -2.93
CA ALA A 281 9.58 -23.80 -2.90
C ALA A 281 10.78 -22.95 -3.31
N MET A 282 11.98 -23.25 -2.80
CA MET A 282 13.20 -22.52 -3.16
C MET A 282 13.52 -22.66 -4.65
N ARG A 283 13.50 -23.89 -5.20
CA ARG A 283 13.70 -24.11 -6.64
C ARG A 283 12.70 -23.31 -7.47
N TRP A 284 11.42 -23.32 -7.07
CA TRP A 284 10.37 -22.63 -7.81
C TRP A 284 10.45 -21.11 -7.70
N LEU A 285 10.80 -20.56 -6.54
CA LEU A 285 10.97 -19.12 -6.36
C LEU A 285 12.15 -18.60 -7.20
N TRP A 286 13.26 -19.34 -7.23
CA TRP A 286 14.47 -19.00 -7.97
C TRP A 286 14.46 -19.45 -9.44
N ARG A 287 13.39 -20.08 -9.92
CA ARG A 287 13.30 -20.48 -11.33
C ARG A 287 13.49 -19.29 -12.27
N ASP A 288 14.19 -19.54 -13.37
CA ASP A 288 14.53 -18.56 -14.41
C ASP A 288 15.40 -17.38 -13.95
N TYR A 289 15.94 -17.41 -12.73
CA TYR A 289 16.93 -16.42 -12.28
C TYR A 289 18.13 -16.38 -13.26
N PRO A 290 18.63 -15.20 -13.69
CA PRO A 290 18.41 -13.86 -13.12
C PRO A 290 17.28 -13.03 -13.74
N LYS A 291 16.36 -13.62 -14.53
CA LYS A 291 15.27 -12.87 -15.15
C LYS A 291 14.42 -12.15 -14.08
N PRO A 292 14.17 -10.83 -14.21
CA PRO A 292 13.30 -10.10 -13.30
C PRO A 292 11.87 -10.65 -13.28
N ILE A 293 11.28 -10.71 -12.09
CA ILE A 293 9.84 -10.93 -11.94
C ILE A 293 9.12 -9.66 -12.39
N VAL A 294 8.09 -9.82 -13.21
CA VAL A 294 7.26 -8.73 -13.71
C VAL A 294 5.84 -8.93 -13.19
N ALA A 295 5.11 -7.83 -13.00
CA ALA A 295 3.69 -7.89 -12.67
C ALA A 295 2.93 -8.58 -13.81
N GLY A 296 2.05 -9.52 -13.48
CA GLY A 296 1.16 -10.13 -14.46
C GLY A 296 -0.09 -9.30 -14.70
N LYS A 297 -1.02 -9.87 -15.48
CA LYS A 297 -2.26 -9.20 -15.87
C LYS A 297 -3.41 -9.55 -14.92
N THR A 298 -3.99 -8.53 -14.30
CA THR A 298 -5.15 -8.68 -13.44
C THR A 298 -6.43 -9.01 -14.22
N LYS A 299 -7.31 -9.82 -13.61
CA LYS A 299 -8.67 -10.07 -14.08
C LYS A 299 -9.67 -9.01 -13.61
N ASN A 300 -9.22 -8.02 -12.85
CA ASN A 300 -10.06 -6.88 -12.46
C ASN A 300 -10.37 -6.02 -13.69
N ALA A 301 -11.58 -6.18 -14.25
CA ALA A 301 -12.03 -5.42 -15.41
C ALA A 301 -12.00 -3.90 -15.17
N PHE A 302 -12.23 -3.45 -13.93
CA PHE A 302 -12.22 -2.03 -13.59
C PHE A 302 -10.81 -1.43 -13.71
N LEU A 303 -9.77 -2.16 -13.28
CA LEU A 303 -8.38 -1.76 -13.55
C LEU A 303 -8.05 -1.82 -15.05
N ALA A 304 -8.49 -2.87 -15.75
CA ALA A 304 -8.24 -3.06 -17.17
C ALA A 304 -8.89 -1.98 -18.05
N ASP A 305 -10.02 -1.42 -17.63
CA ASP A 305 -10.70 -0.30 -18.29
C ASP A 305 -9.93 1.02 -18.16
N ILE A 306 -9.16 1.19 -17.07
CA ILE A 306 -8.44 2.43 -16.76
C ILE A 306 -6.99 2.38 -17.26
N LEU A 307 -6.28 1.28 -17.00
CA LEU A 307 -4.84 1.18 -17.16
C LEU A 307 -4.44 0.62 -18.54
N ILE A 308 -3.28 1.05 -19.03
CA ILE A 308 -2.63 0.48 -20.20
C ILE A 308 -1.58 -0.53 -19.73
N ASP A 309 -1.60 -1.74 -20.29
CA ASP A 309 -0.68 -2.81 -19.92
C ASP A 309 0.78 -2.36 -20.17
N GLY A 310 1.63 -2.42 -19.14
CA GLY A 310 3.05 -2.05 -19.23
C GLY A 310 3.36 -0.55 -19.06
N GLU A 311 2.35 0.33 -19.06
CA GLU A 311 2.54 1.76 -18.83
C GLU A 311 2.66 2.06 -17.33
N GLY A 312 3.80 2.61 -16.91
CA GLY A 312 4.11 2.95 -15.53
C GLY A 312 4.01 4.45 -15.22
N TRP A 313 4.43 4.83 -14.00
CA TRP A 313 4.59 6.23 -13.64
C TRP A 313 5.90 6.80 -14.19
N GLU A 314 5.81 8.00 -14.76
CA GLU A 314 6.96 8.80 -15.21
C GLU A 314 7.16 10.00 -14.27
N LEU A 315 8.40 10.25 -13.87
CA LEU A 315 8.75 11.46 -13.12
C LEU A 315 8.63 12.69 -14.03
N VAL A 316 7.88 13.69 -13.59
CA VAL A 316 7.72 14.98 -14.28
C VAL A 316 8.65 16.03 -13.69
N GLY A 317 8.77 16.06 -12.36
CA GLY A 317 9.65 16.99 -11.66
C GLY A 317 9.79 16.61 -10.18
N GLU A 318 10.84 17.11 -9.54
CA GLU A 318 11.15 16.84 -8.13
C GLU A 318 11.90 18.02 -7.48
N ASN A 319 12.17 17.91 -6.17
CA ASN A 319 12.80 18.92 -5.32
C ASN A 319 11.91 20.14 -5.01
N TYR A 320 10.61 19.92 -4.90
CA TYR A 320 9.64 20.91 -4.43
C TYR A 320 9.49 20.87 -2.90
N GLY A 321 8.92 21.92 -2.31
CA GLY A 321 8.62 21.95 -0.88
C GLY A 321 7.44 21.04 -0.54
N PHE A 322 6.29 21.32 -1.15
CA PHE A 322 5.09 20.48 -1.09
C PHE A 322 4.20 20.79 -2.29
N THR A 323 4.00 19.79 -3.14
CA THR A 323 3.21 19.88 -4.37
C THR A 323 1.74 19.61 -4.09
N GLU A 324 0.86 20.44 -4.64
CA GLU A 324 -0.59 20.38 -4.44
C GLU A 324 -1.30 21.15 -5.59
N GLY A 325 -2.63 21.26 -5.55
CA GLY A 325 -3.37 22.23 -6.33
C GLY A 325 -3.21 22.01 -7.82
N ILE A 326 -3.15 20.74 -8.24
CA ILE A 326 -2.87 20.38 -9.62
C ILE A 326 -4.13 20.52 -10.47
N ALA A 327 -4.02 21.25 -11.57
CA ALA A 327 -5.13 21.58 -12.45
C ALA A 327 -4.72 21.58 -13.92
N VAL A 328 -5.68 21.38 -14.81
CA VAL A 328 -5.47 21.38 -16.26
C VAL A 328 -6.25 22.53 -16.89
N ASN A 329 -5.70 23.14 -17.94
CA ASN A 329 -6.44 24.10 -18.77
C ASN A 329 -7.08 23.42 -20.00
N ALA A 330 -7.87 24.18 -20.78
CA ALA A 330 -8.55 23.64 -21.97
C ALA A 330 -7.61 23.17 -23.10
N LYS A 331 -6.31 23.47 -23.03
CA LYS A 331 -5.31 22.97 -23.99
C LYS A 331 -4.69 21.63 -23.57
N GLY A 332 -4.93 21.20 -22.33
CA GLY A 332 -4.26 20.02 -21.76
C GLY A 332 -2.95 20.33 -21.03
N GLU A 333 -2.57 21.60 -20.89
CA GLU A 333 -1.41 22.00 -20.08
C GLU A 333 -1.77 21.88 -18.59
N VAL A 334 -0.83 21.39 -17.80
CA VAL A 334 -1.03 21.11 -16.37
C VAL A 334 -0.31 22.15 -15.53
N PHE A 335 -0.90 22.56 -14.42
CA PHE A 335 -0.37 23.54 -13.49
C PHE A 335 -0.41 22.95 -12.09
N PHE A 336 0.61 23.19 -11.28
CA PHE A 336 0.63 22.74 -9.88
C PHE A 336 1.31 23.78 -9.00
N GLN A 337 0.96 23.75 -7.71
CA GLN A 337 1.52 24.65 -6.71
C GLN A 337 2.66 23.97 -5.98
N ASP A 338 3.71 24.74 -5.68
CA ASP A 338 4.72 24.44 -4.67
C ASP A 338 4.48 25.39 -3.50
N ILE A 339 3.60 24.96 -2.58
CA ILE A 339 2.96 25.85 -1.59
C ILE A 339 4.01 26.56 -0.72
N PRO A 340 4.98 25.88 -0.08
CA PRO A 340 5.90 26.53 0.85
C PRO A 340 6.79 27.56 0.17
N ASN A 341 7.12 27.34 -1.11
CA ASN A 341 7.97 28.20 -1.91
C ASN A 341 7.19 29.32 -2.64
N ALA A 342 5.86 29.38 -2.50
CA ALA A 342 4.98 30.33 -3.16
C ALA A 342 5.18 30.38 -4.69
N LYS A 343 5.27 29.22 -5.33
CA LYS A 343 5.44 29.14 -6.80
C LYS A 343 4.32 28.33 -7.44
N THR A 344 3.93 28.75 -8.64
CA THR A 344 3.12 27.93 -9.56
C THR A 344 3.99 27.50 -10.72
N TYR A 345 3.97 26.20 -11.04
CA TYR A 345 4.66 25.65 -12.21
C TYR A 345 3.64 25.22 -13.26
N LYS A 346 4.05 25.24 -14.52
CA LYS A 346 3.30 24.72 -15.67
C LYS A 346 4.08 23.57 -16.31
N VAL A 347 3.39 22.50 -16.63
CA VAL A 347 3.83 21.42 -17.51
C VAL A 347 3.25 21.66 -18.90
N GLY A 348 4.11 21.94 -19.87
CA GLY A 348 3.71 22.10 -21.27
C GLY A 348 3.26 20.77 -21.90
N LEU A 349 2.69 20.85 -23.10
CA LEU A 349 2.31 19.64 -23.88
C LEU A 349 3.53 18.83 -24.34
N ASP A 350 4.72 19.43 -24.35
CA ASP A 350 6.00 18.75 -24.55
C ASP A 350 6.49 18.01 -23.29
N GLY A 351 5.72 18.07 -22.19
CA GLY A 351 6.05 17.47 -20.91
C GLY A 351 7.04 18.26 -20.05
N LYS A 352 7.50 19.43 -20.51
CA LYS A 352 8.50 20.21 -19.75
C LYS A 352 7.86 21.05 -18.68
N VAL A 353 8.50 21.08 -17.51
CA VAL A 353 8.13 21.94 -16.39
C VAL A 353 8.79 23.31 -16.56
N GLN A 354 8.00 24.38 -16.39
CA GLN A 354 8.47 25.76 -16.35
C GLN A 354 7.83 26.51 -15.18
N LEU A 355 8.58 27.44 -14.57
CA LEU A 355 7.99 28.38 -13.62
C LEU A 355 6.94 29.23 -14.34
N TYR A 356 5.75 29.32 -13.77
CA TYR A 356 4.64 30.09 -14.33
C TYR A 356 4.37 31.35 -13.52
N ILE A 357 4.20 31.22 -12.19
CA ILE A 357 4.04 32.36 -11.27
C ILE A 357 5.16 32.29 -10.23
N SER A 358 5.96 33.35 -10.13
CA SER A 358 7.11 33.43 -9.23
C SER A 358 6.75 33.75 -7.77
N ASP A 359 5.57 34.33 -7.55
CA ASP A 359 4.98 34.55 -6.22
C ASP A 359 3.47 34.30 -6.28
N SER A 360 3.08 33.05 -6.04
CA SER A 360 1.68 32.60 -6.01
C SER A 360 0.96 32.97 -4.71
N LYS A 361 1.61 33.72 -3.81
CA LYS A 361 1.09 34.00 -2.46
C LYS A 361 0.73 32.72 -1.70
N LYS A 362 1.57 31.69 -1.85
CA LYS A 362 1.38 30.34 -1.32
C LYS A 362 0.01 29.77 -1.70
N ALA A 363 -0.28 29.79 -2.99
CA ALA A 363 -1.50 29.20 -3.53
C ALA A 363 -1.58 27.69 -3.25
N SER A 364 -2.78 27.17 -3.04
CA SER A 364 -3.10 25.74 -2.90
C SER A 364 -4.03 25.30 -4.04
N GLY A 365 -5.28 24.91 -3.76
CA GLY A 365 -6.29 24.55 -4.74
C GLY A 365 -6.30 25.48 -5.95
N THR A 366 -6.31 24.87 -7.14
CA THR A 366 -6.29 25.57 -8.42
C THR A 366 -7.34 24.98 -9.36
N THR A 367 -7.98 25.82 -10.16
CA THR A 367 -8.93 25.39 -11.20
C THR A 367 -8.95 26.38 -12.36
N PHE A 368 -9.60 26.02 -13.47
CA PHE A 368 -9.73 26.88 -14.66
C PHE A 368 -11.19 27.13 -15.02
N THR A 369 -11.51 28.38 -15.32
CA THR A 369 -12.84 28.77 -15.81
C THR A 369 -13.04 28.34 -17.27
N THR A 370 -14.29 28.42 -17.74
CA THR A 370 -14.66 28.20 -19.16
C THR A 370 -14.01 29.21 -20.12
N THR A 371 -13.58 30.37 -19.61
CA THR A 371 -12.86 31.42 -20.34
C THR A 371 -11.33 31.21 -20.32
N GLY A 372 -10.83 30.18 -19.64
CA GLY A 372 -9.40 29.87 -19.54
C GLY A 372 -8.64 30.67 -18.48
N GLU A 373 -9.35 31.33 -17.57
CA GLU A 373 -8.74 32.05 -16.44
C GLU A 373 -8.43 31.07 -15.32
N MET A 374 -7.24 31.18 -14.71
CA MET A 374 -6.84 30.36 -13.58
C MET A 374 -7.40 30.96 -12.28
N LEU A 375 -8.05 30.14 -11.46
CA LEU A 375 -8.47 30.50 -10.13
C LEU A 375 -7.63 29.74 -9.11
N THR A 376 -7.16 30.43 -8.07
CA THR A 376 -6.39 29.81 -6.98
C THR A 376 -6.89 30.28 -5.64
N ILE A 377 -6.89 29.39 -4.65
CA ILE A 377 -6.97 29.78 -3.24
C ILE A 377 -5.57 30.17 -2.76
N THR A 378 -5.45 31.29 -2.06
CA THR A 378 -4.14 31.81 -1.61
C THR A 378 -4.09 32.13 -0.13
N GLY A 379 -2.88 32.07 0.42
CA GLY A 379 -2.55 32.61 1.73
C GLY A 379 -2.98 31.79 2.93
N GLY A 380 -3.60 30.62 2.77
CA GLY A 380 -3.90 29.72 3.90
C GLY A 380 -2.65 29.29 4.68
N TRP A 381 -1.49 29.27 4.01
CA TRP A 381 -0.17 28.93 4.54
C TRP A 381 0.74 30.15 4.80
N SER A 382 0.22 31.36 4.64
CA SER A 382 0.95 32.61 4.87
C SER A 382 0.79 33.07 6.31
N GLU A 383 1.77 33.85 6.79
CA GLU A 383 1.73 34.49 8.11
C GLU A 383 1.90 36.01 7.94
N PRO A 384 0.84 36.83 8.14
CA PRO A 384 -0.54 36.42 8.40
C PRO A 384 -1.22 35.86 7.13
N PRO A 385 -2.28 35.05 7.28
CA PRO A 385 -2.98 34.46 6.14
C PRO A 385 -3.84 35.51 5.40
N THR A 386 -3.67 35.65 4.07
CA THR A 386 -4.45 36.60 3.24
C THR A 386 -5.88 36.12 3.00
N LYS A 387 -6.08 34.81 2.78
CA LYS A 387 -7.38 34.14 2.64
C LYS A 387 -8.18 34.69 1.46
N GLU A 388 -7.68 34.52 0.24
CA GLU A 388 -8.32 35.09 -0.96
C GLU A 388 -8.50 34.06 -2.08
N VAL A 389 -9.47 34.32 -2.95
CA VAL A 389 -9.59 33.65 -4.25
C VAL A 389 -9.04 34.57 -5.32
N HIS A 390 -7.90 34.24 -5.88
CA HIS A 390 -7.28 35.00 -6.97
C HIS A 390 -7.76 34.50 -8.33
N ARG A 391 -7.88 35.41 -9.28
CA ARG A 391 -8.11 35.13 -10.70
C ARG A 391 -6.98 35.69 -11.55
N TYR A 392 -6.34 34.82 -12.33
CA TYR A 392 -5.25 35.15 -13.22
C TYR A 392 -5.69 35.01 -14.68
N LYS A 393 -5.53 36.09 -15.45
CA LYS A 393 -5.63 36.08 -16.93
C LYS A 393 -4.27 35.84 -17.60
N SER A 394 -3.21 36.20 -16.92
CA SER A 394 -1.80 35.99 -17.28
C SER A 394 -1.00 35.76 -15.99
N PRO A 395 0.25 35.28 -16.04
CA PRO A 395 1.06 35.09 -14.85
C PRO A 395 1.46 36.40 -14.14
N ASP A 396 1.35 37.55 -14.81
CA ASP A 396 1.90 38.83 -14.34
C ASP A 396 0.97 39.59 -13.39
N GLY A 397 -0.28 39.12 -13.17
CA GLY A 397 -1.21 39.81 -12.29
C GLY A 397 -2.50 39.05 -12.04
N TYR A 398 -3.12 39.33 -10.90
CA TYR A 398 -4.40 38.77 -10.50
C TYR A 398 -5.39 39.83 -10.03
N THR A 399 -6.66 39.44 -10.02
CA THR A 399 -7.74 40.15 -9.32
C THR A 399 -8.29 39.28 -8.20
N VAL A 400 -8.76 39.88 -7.11
CA VAL A 400 -9.42 39.16 -6.02
C VAL A 400 -10.91 38.97 -6.37
N VAL A 401 -11.34 37.71 -6.46
CA VAL A 401 -12.75 37.33 -6.72
C VAL A 401 -13.55 37.34 -5.43
N ALA A 402 -12.95 36.88 -4.34
CA ALA A 402 -13.53 36.89 -3.01
C ALA A 402 -12.41 36.99 -1.96
N GLY A 403 -12.56 37.91 -1.01
CA GLY A 403 -11.69 38.00 0.16
C GLY A 403 -12.16 37.11 1.32
N GLU A 404 -11.40 37.11 2.41
CA GLU A 404 -11.70 36.41 3.68
C GLU A 404 -12.08 34.92 3.55
N THR A 405 -11.62 34.24 2.52
CA THR A 405 -11.96 32.86 2.18
C THR A 405 -10.77 31.95 2.51
N PRO A 406 -10.67 31.41 3.74
CA PRO A 406 -9.57 30.53 4.16
C PRO A 406 -9.72 29.13 3.56
N GLY A 407 -9.71 29.03 2.24
CA GLY A 407 -9.91 27.77 1.55
C GLY A 407 -8.66 26.86 1.55
N ASN A 408 -8.85 25.60 1.19
CA ASN A 408 -7.76 24.69 0.84
C ASN A 408 -7.84 24.28 -0.63
N ASP A 409 -8.97 23.69 -1.06
CA ASP A 409 -9.19 23.29 -2.46
C ASP A 409 -10.36 24.06 -3.10
N ILE A 410 -10.40 24.11 -4.44
CA ILE A 410 -11.36 24.89 -5.23
C ILE A 410 -11.78 24.14 -6.50
N THR A 411 -13.05 24.24 -6.85
CA THR A 411 -13.56 23.84 -8.16
C THR A 411 -14.52 24.90 -8.69
N VAL A 412 -14.56 25.09 -10.01
CA VAL A 412 -15.51 26.00 -10.67
C VAL A 412 -16.40 25.19 -11.60
N ALA A 413 -17.72 25.35 -11.49
CA ALA A 413 -18.70 24.74 -12.38
C ALA A 413 -18.79 25.49 -13.71
N PHE A 414 -19.35 24.84 -14.73
CA PHE A 414 -19.53 25.40 -16.07
C PHE A 414 -20.37 26.69 -16.08
N ASN A 415 -21.31 26.83 -15.12
CA ASN A 415 -22.12 28.03 -14.94
C ASN A 415 -21.39 29.17 -14.19
N GLY A 416 -20.13 28.96 -13.81
CA GLY A 416 -19.28 29.93 -13.11
C GLY A 416 -19.43 29.95 -11.58
N ASN A 417 -20.30 29.12 -10.99
CA ASN A 417 -20.31 28.93 -9.54
C ASN A 417 -18.99 28.29 -9.10
N ILE A 418 -18.40 28.82 -8.04
CA ILE A 418 -17.15 28.33 -7.45
C ILE A 418 -17.50 27.67 -6.12
N TYR A 419 -16.96 26.49 -5.87
CA TYR A 419 -17.03 25.81 -4.57
C TYR A 419 -15.64 25.74 -3.95
N VAL A 420 -15.56 25.97 -2.65
CA VAL A 420 -14.31 26.00 -1.88
C VAL A 420 -14.49 25.23 -0.59
N THR A 421 -13.57 24.33 -0.29
CA THR A 421 -13.43 23.73 1.05
C THR A 421 -12.55 24.61 1.92
N SER A 422 -12.90 24.74 3.18
CA SER A 422 -12.19 25.59 4.14
C SER A 422 -12.01 24.83 5.45
N PRO A 423 -10.92 24.04 5.56
CA PRO A 423 -10.60 23.34 6.79
C PRO A 423 -10.15 24.34 7.87
N ASP A 424 -10.58 24.10 9.10
CA ASP A 424 -10.22 24.91 10.27
C ASP A 424 -9.44 24.07 11.30
N GLY A 425 -8.39 23.41 10.82
CA GLY A 425 -7.68 22.39 11.58
C GLY A 425 -8.45 21.07 11.68
N ARG A 426 -7.93 20.15 12.50
CA ARG A 426 -8.44 18.77 12.62
C ARG A 426 -9.66 18.65 13.55
N GLU A 427 -9.75 19.55 14.53
CA GLU A 427 -10.72 19.45 15.63
C GLU A 427 -11.99 20.29 15.40
N ARG A 428 -11.93 21.31 14.53
CA ARG A 428 -13.08 22.19 14.25
C ARG A 428 -13.74 21.80 12.93
N PRO A 429 -15.08 21.92 12.85
CA PRO A 429 -15.80 21.61 11.62
C PRO A 429 -15.35 22.56 10.52
N SER A 430 -15.05 21.98 9.36
CA SER A 430 -14.75 22.72 8.14
C SER A 430 -16.01 23.37 7.58
N LYS A 431 -15.80 24.40 6.76
CA LYS A 431 -16.85 25.09 6.02
C LYS A 431 -16.71 24.80 4.53
N LEU A 432 -17.83 24.73 3.84
CA LEU A 432 -17.89 24.75 2.38
C LEU A 432 -18.52 26.06 1.94
N TYR A 433 -17.87 26.74 1.00
CA TYR A 433 -18.36 27.99 0.45
C TYR A 433 -18.82 27.80 -1.00
N LEU A 434 -19.93 28.44 -1.34
CA LEU A 434 -20.33 28.77 -2.70
C LEU A 434 -19.96 30.23 -2.95
N ILE A 435 -19.22 30.50 -4.02
CA ILE A 435 -18.93 31.85 -4.51
C ILE A 435 -19.56 31.98 -5.90
N LYS A 436 -20.40 32.98 -6.07
CA LYS A 436 -21.10 33.29 -7.32
C LYS A 436 -20.18 34.03 -8.29
N PRO A 437 -20.49 34.05 -9.61
CA PRO A 437 -19.70 34.80 -10.59
C PRO A 437 -19.52 36.29 -10.28
N ASN A 438 -20.48 36.89 -9.55
CA ASN A 438 -20.43 38.28 -9.08
C ASN A 438 -19.57 38.48 -7.81
N GLY A 439 -18.97 37.43 -7.25
CA GLY A 439 -18.18 37.45 -6.02
C GLY A 439 -18.99 37.24 -4.73
N GLU A 440 -20.32 37.13 -4.81
CA GLU A 440 -21.16 36.85 -3.63
C GLU A 440 -20.81 35.48 -3.04
N ARG A 441 -20.53 35.45 -1.75
CA ARG A 441 -20.11 34.24 -1.03
C ARG A 441 -21.15 33.81 -0.01
N LYS A 442 -21.44 32.51 0.03
CA LYS A 442 -22.36 31.88 0.98
C LYS A 442 -21.76 30.58 1.52
N ILE A 443 -21.94 30.33 2.81
CA ILE A 443 -21.66 29.01 3.39
C ILE A 443 -22.78 28.05 2.98
N VAL A 444 -22.41 26.89 2.43
CA VAL A 444 -23.34 25.86 1.95
C VAL A 444 -23.28 24.55 2.72
N ASP A 445 -22.27 24.37 3.58
CA ASP A 445 -22.22 23.30 4.57
C ASP A 445 -21.25 23.66 5.70
N GLU A 446 -21.54 23.16 6.89
CA GLU A 446 -20.67 23.18 8.07
C GLU A 446 -20.76 21.80 8.74
N GLY A 447 -19.62 21.16 9.05
CA GLY A 447 -19.63 19.92 9.85
C GLY A 447 -18.73 18.79 9.39
N LEU A 448 -18.08 18.89 8.23
CA LEU A 448 -17.05 17.92 7.83
C LEU A 448 -15.81 18.08 8.71
N ARG A 449 -15.19 16.95 9.09
CA ARG A 449 -13.94 16.96 9.85
C ARG A 449 -12.76 17.07 8.87
N PHE A 450 -12.18 18.26 8.75
CA PHE A 450 -11.11 18.51 7.78
C PHE A 450 -11.56 18.22 6.33
N ALA A 451 -12.54 19.00 5.84
CA ALA A 451 -12.93 18.98 4.44
C ALA A 451 -11.75 19.44 3.58
N ASN A 452 -11.41 18.64 2.57
CA ASN A 452 -10.19 18.86 1.80
C ASN A 452 -10.44 18.94 0.30
N GLY A 453 -10.14 17.92 -0.49
CA GLY A 453 -10.41 17.95 -1.93
C GLY A 453 -11.90 18.05 -2.26
N LEU A 454 -12.22 18.65 -3.40
CA LEU A 454 -13.55 18.59 -3.99
C LEU A 454 -13.55 18.43 -5.52
N CYS A 455 -14.56 17.76 -6.05
CA CYS A 455 -14.81 17.73 -7.50
C CYS A 455 -16.30 17.61 -7.84
N LEU A 456 -16.64 17.96 -9.07
CA LEU A 456 -17.99 17.81 -9.60
C LEU A 456 -18.14 16.44 -10.25
N SER A 457 -19.35 15.90 -10.25
CA SER A 457 -19.71 14.82 -11.18
C SER A 457 -19.56 15.31 -12.63
N PRO A 458 -19.40 14.40 -13.62
CA PRO A 458 -19.24 14.81 -15.02
C PRO A 458 -20.41 15.65 -15.55
N ASP A 459 -21.62 15.40 -15.05
CA ASP A 459 -22.83 16.16 -15.38
C ASP A 459 -23.05 17.40 -14.49
N GLN A 460 -22.14 17.63 -13.54
CA GLN A 460 -22.14 18.73 -12.58
C GLN A 460 -23.42 18.84 -11.74
N THR A 461 -24.12 17.71 -11.53
CA THR A 461 -25.30 17.64 -10.66
C THR A 461 -24.96 17.27 -9.21
N GLN A 462 -23.75 16.76 -8.99
CA GLN A 462 -23.25 16.36 -7.67
C GLN A 462 -21.91 17.01 -7.35
N LEU A 463 -21.69 17.26 -6.07
CA LEU A 463 -20.40 17.67 -5.52
C LEU A 463 -19.87 16.55 -4.62
N TYR A 464 -18.65 16.08 -4.90
CA TYR A 464 -17.92 15.13 -4.05
C TYR A 464 -16.88 15.86 -3.23
N VAL A 465 -16.75 15.51 -1.96
CA VAL A 465 -15.84 16.17 -1.01
C VAL A 465 -15.16 15.13 -0.12
N THR A 466 -13.84 15.17 -0.01
CA THR A 466 -13.09 14.30 0.89
C THR A 466 -13.10 14.85 2.32
N GLU A 467 -13.18 13.94 3.28
CA GLU A 467 -12.98 14.23 4.71
C GLU A 467 -11.63 13.61 5.14
N SER A 468 -10.55 14.40 5.19
CA SER A 468 -9.19 13.85 5.35
C SER A 468 -9.02 13.02 6.62
N THR A 469 -9.65 13.42 7.72
CA THR A 469 -9.53 12.69 9.00
C THR A 469 -10.48 11.49 9.12
N SER A 470 -11.00 10.97 8.00
CA SER A 470 -11.78 9.74 7.96
C SER A 470 -11.55 8.90 6.69
N HIS A 471 -12.43 7.93 6.45
CA HIS A 471 -12.46 7.13 5.22
C HIS A 471 -13.60 7.56 4.27
N TRP A 472 -14.26 8.68 4.55
CA TRP A 472 -15.47 9.08 3.84
C TRP A 472 -15.17 10.05 2.70
N VAL A 473 -15.75 9.73 1.54
CA VAL A 473 -16.06 10.72 0.50
C VAL A 473 -17.54 11.07 0.65
N TRP A 474 -17.84 12.35 0.83
CA TRP A 474 -19.18 12.87 0.92
C TRP A 474 -19.72 13.24 -0.45
N VAL A 475 -21.02 13.09 -0.65
CA VAL A 475 -21.73 13.57 -1.84
C VAL A 475 -22.82 14.55 -1.44
N TYR A 476 -23.04 15.55 -2.30
CA TYR A 476 -24.14 16.49 -2.22
C TYR A 476 -24.81 16.58 -3.58
N GLN A 477 -26.13 16.77 -3.60
CA GLN A 477 -26.82 17.22 -4.81
C GLN A 477 -26.71 18.74 -4.92
N ILE A 478 -26.28 19.22 -6.07
CA ILE A 478 -26.23 20.65 -6.38
C ILE A 478 -27.62 21.12 -6.83
N GLN A 479 -28.17 22.09 -6.12
CA GLN A 479 -29.47 22.69 -6.42
C GLN A 479 -29.37 23.72 -7.55
N PRO A 480 -30.49 24.10 -8.20
CA PRO A 480 -30.48 25.09 -9.29
C PRO A 480 -29.87 26.44 -8.91
N ASP A 481 -30.00 26.86 -7.65
CA ASP A 481 -29.40 28.08 -7.11
C ASP A 481 -27.92 27.89 -6.69
N GLY A 482 -27.34 26.72 -6.94
CA GLY A 482 -25.97 26.36 -6.57
C GLY A 482 -25.78 25.91 -5.11
N THR A 483 -26.80 25.99 -4.25
CA THR A 483 -26.70 25.44 -2.88
C THR A 483 -26.62 23.92 -2.87
N LEU A 484 -26.28 23.34 -1.72
CA LEU A 484 -26.08 21.90 -1.57
C LEU A 484 -27.21 21.29 -0.76
N ALA A 485 -27.72 20.13 -1.18
CA ALA A 485 -28.71 19.34 -0.46
C ALA A 485 -28.35 17.85 -0.48
N HIS A 486 -29.11 17.04 0.27
CA HIS A 486 -28.98 15.58 0.30
C HIS A 486 -27.57 15.06 0.60
N LYS A 487 -26.87 15.74 1.52
CA LYS A 487 -25.55 15.34 2.02
C LYS A 487 -25.55 13.89 2.49
N GLN A 488 -24.66 13.08 1.96
CA GLN A 488 -24.53 11.66 2.32
C GLN A 488 -23.07 11.23 2.41
N LYS A 489 -22.79 10.32 3.34
CA LYS A 489 -21.58 9.50 3.33
C LYS A 489 -21.70 8.52 2.17
N TYR A 490 -20.84 8.67 1.18
CA TYR A 490 -21.02 7.98 -0.09
C TYR A 490 -19.91 6.97 -0.36
N GLY A 491 -18.68 7.46 -0.49
CA GLY A 491 -17.52 6.61 -0.71
C GLY A 491 -16.94 6.09 0.59
N TRP A 492 -16.65 4.78 0.65
CA TRP A 492 -15.90 4.15 1.73
C TRP A 492 -14.50 3.77 1.25
N LEU A 493 -13.49 4.53 1.67
CA LEU A 493 -12.09 4.29 1.36
C LEU A 493 -11.48 3.19 2.24
N HIS A 494 -10.57 2.40 1.69
CA HIS A 494 -9.76 1.46 2.48
C HIS A 494 -8.77 2.24 3.35
N VAL A 495 -8.57 1.74 4.57
CA VAL A 495 -7.64 2.28 5.57
C VAL A 495 -6.73 1.15 6.04
N ARG A 496 -5.42 1.40 6.08
CA ARG A 496 -4.44 0.43 6.60
C ARG A 496 -4.63 0.29 8.10
N ASP A 497 -4.25 -0.85 8.68
CA ASP A 497 -4.45 -1.12 10.11
C ASP A 497 -3.66 -0.17 11.03
N VAL A 498 -2.56 0.39 10.54
CA VAL A 498 -1.72 1.36 11.26
C VAL A 498 -2.17 2.81 11.11
N ASP A 499 -3.14 3.08 10.24
CA ASP A 499 -3.64 4.44 10.02
C ASP A 499 -4.99 4.62 10.71
N GLU A 500 -5.20 5.82 11.24
CA GLU A 500 -6.48 6.20 11.84
C GLU A 500 -7.56 6.52 10.79
N ASN A 501 -7.15 6.78 9.54
CA ASN A 501 -8.02 7.21 8.45
C ASN A 501 -7.33 7.04 7.07
N ALA A 502 -8.05 7.28 5.98
CA ALA A 502 -7.49 7.17 4.63
C ALA A 502 -6.56 8.33 4.26
N TRP A 503 -6.62 9.41 5.05
CA TRP A 503 -5.96 10.70 4.84
C TRP A 503 -6.14 11.22 3.40
N SER A 504 -7.40 11.17 2.95
CA SER A 504 -7.75 11.56 1.58
C SER A 504 -7.66 13.07 1.38
N ASP A 505 -7.21 13.47 0.20
CA ASP A 505 -6.96 14.87 -0.14
C ASP A 505 -7.69 15.19 -1.46
N GLY A 506 -6.99 15.54 -2.55
CA GLY A 506 -7.59 15.82 -3.86
C GLY A 506 -8.34 14.64 -4.50
N LEU A 507 -9.37 14.97 -5.28
CA LEU A 507 -10.13 14.02 -6.09
C LEU A 507 -10.59 14.61 -7.42
N LYS A 508 -10.79 13.76 -8.43
CA LYS A 508 -11.41 14.12 -9.73
C LYS A 508 -12.27 12.99 -10.29
N CYS A 509 -13.19 13.33 -11.18
CA CYS A 509 -13.97 12.35 -11.95
C CYS A 509 -13.36 12.11 -13.34
N ASP A 510 -13.49 10.89 -13.85
CA ASP A 510 -13.41 10.64 -15.30
C ASP A 510 -14.78 10.85 -15.97
N ARG A 511 -14.81 10.84 -17.31
CA ARG A 511 -16.06 11.04 -18.09
C ARG A 511 -17.08 9.92 -17.92
N ASP A 512 -16.67 8.75 -17.42
CA ASP A 512 -17.56 7.64 -17.11
C ASP A 512 -18.14 7.75 -15.68
N GLY A 513 -17.79 8.78 -14.92
CA GLY A 513 -18.28 9.01 -13.57
C GLY A 513 -17.55 8.21 -12.49
N ARG A 514 -16.38 7.63 -12.78
CA ARG A 514 -15.51 7.06 -11.73
C ARG A 514 -14.84 8.19 -10.97
N ILE A 515 -14.68 8.02 -9.66
CA ILE A 515 -14.13 9.03 -8.75
C ILE A 515 -12.73 8.58 -8.30
N TYR A 516 -11.70 9.34 -8.65
CA TYR A 516 -10.30 9.07 -8.32
C TYR A 516 -9.95 9.90 -7.10
N VAL A 517 -9.53 9.24 -6.01
CA VAL A 517 -9.30 9.87 -4.71
C VAL A 517 -7.87 9.58 -4.25
N THR A 518 -7.09 10.61 -3.97
CA THR A 518 -5.76 10.48 -3.37
C THR A 518 -5.88 10.03 -1.92
N SER A 519 -4.95 9.19 -1.45
CA SER A 519 -5.01 8.57 -0.12
C SER A 519 -3.65 7.98 0.26
N LEU A 520 -3.46 7.62 1.54
CA LEU A 520 -2.27 6.87 2.02
C LEU A 520 -2.04 5.53 1.32
N SER A 521 -3.07 4.96 0.69
CA SER A 521 -3.02 3.72 -0.09
C SER A 521 -2.67 3.94 -1.58
N GLY A 522 -2.42 5.17 -2.00
CA GLY A 522 -2.31 5.56 -3.41
C GLY A 522 -3.61 6.19 -3.90
N ILE A 523 -4.01 5.91 -5.15
CA ILE A 523 -5.24 6.45 -5.74
C ILE A 523 -6.33 5.39 -5.66
N GLN A 524 -7.30 5.61 -4.77
CA GLN A 524 -8.48 4.74 -4.67
C GLN A 524 -9.54 5.21 -5.67
N VAL A 525 -10.00 4.32 -6.53
CA VAL A 525 -10.96 4.65 -7.60
C VAL A 525 -12.31 4.02 -7.27
N LEU A 526 -13.29 4.89 -7.07
CA LEU A 526 -14.68 4.52 -6.80
C LEU A 526 -15.44 4.45 -8.12
N ASP A 527 -16.38 3.51 -8.21
CA ASP A 527 -17.41 3.59 -9.23
C ASP A 527 -18.48 4.65 -8.88
N GLN A 528 -19.41 4.86 -9.82
CA GLN A 528 -20.58 5.72 -9.65
C GLN A 528 -21.53 5.27 -8.51
N LEU A 529 -21.25 4.18 -7.79
CA LEU A 529 -22.03 3.72 -6.63
C LEU A 529 -21.27 3.91 -5.32
N GLY A 530 -20.10 4.56 -5.35
CA GLY A 530 -19.29 4.83 -4.15
C GLY A 530 -18.44 3.64 -3.69
N ARG A 531 -18.32 2.56 -4.49
CA ARG A 531 -17.52 1.38 -4.14
C ARG A 531 -16.11 1.53 -4.67
N VAL A 532 -15.09 1.40 -3.82
CA VAL A 532 -13.69 1.31 -4.28
C VAL A 532 -13.48 -0.02 -5.02
N ASN A 533 -13.25 0.06 -6.33
CA ASN A 533 -13.07 -1.10 -7.21
C ASN A 533 -11.63 -1.26 -7.70
N ALA A 534 -10.83 -0.20 -7.65
CA ALA A 534 -9.43 -0.21 -8.01
C ALA A 534 -8.60 0.65 -7.04
N ILE A 535 -7.34 0.27 -6.87
CA ILE A 535 -6.33 1.07 -6.18
C ILE A 535 -5.08 1.09 -7.06
N ILE A 536 -4.66 2.28 -7.45
CA ILE A 536 -3.45 2.50 -8.26
C ILE A 536 -2.33 2.90 -7.30
N PRO A 537 -1.30 2.06 -7.10
CA PRO A 537 -0.13 2.42 -6.29
C PRO A 537 0.55 3.66 -6.86
N THR A 538 0.97 4.56 -5.99
CA THR A 538 1.79 5.71 -6.37
C THR A 538 3.26 5.46 -6.04
N PRO A 539 4.22 6.06 -6.77
CA PRO A 539 5.63 5.96 -6.42
C PRO A 539 5.90 6.45 -4.99
N ARG A 540 6.85 5.81 -4.29
CA ARG A 540 7.27 6.23 -2.94
C ARG A 540 8.02 7.57 -3.01
N THR A 541 7.64 8.52 -2.16
CA THR A 541 8.28 9.85 -2.02
C THR A 541 8.45 10.22 -0.56
N LYS A 542 8.86 11.45 -0.23
CA LYS A 542 8.94 11.92 1.17
C LYS A 542 7.59 11.97 1.88
N GLY A 543 6.50 11.94 1.14
CA GLY A 543 5.16 11.90 1.69
C GLY A 543 4.18 11.23 0.74
N GLN A 544 2.90 11.50 0.99
CA GLN A 544 1.81 10.91 0.23
C GLN A 544 1.49 11.67 -1.07
N VAL A 545 0.67 11.03 -1.89
CA VAL A 545 -0.05 11.70 -2.98
C VAL A 545 -1.06 12.70 -2.37
N SER A 546 -1.04 13.94 -2.85
CA SER A 546 -1.88 15.04 -2.35
C SER A 546 -3.03 15.36 -3.31
N ASN A 547 -2.78 15.49 -4.61
CA ASN A 547 -3.81 15.88 -5.57
C ASN A 547 -3.58 15.22 -6.95
N LEU A 548 -4.58 15.24 -7.82
CA LEU A 548 -4.54 14.67 -9.16
C LEU A 548 -5.36 15.46 -10.18
N CYS A 549 -4.96 15.39 -11.45
CA CYS A 549 -5.78 15.85 -12.58
C CYS A 549 -5.51 15.02 -13.83
N PHE A 550 -6.38 15.15 -14.83
CA PHE A 550 -6.21 14.55 -16.14
C PHE A 550 -5.71 15.60 -17.14
N GLY A 551 -4.48 15.46 -17.61
CA GLY A 551 -3.79 16.37 -18.52
C GLY A 551 -3.50 15.76 -19.89
N GLY A 552 -2.69 16.48 -20.66
CA GLY A 552 -2.39 16.13 -22.05
C GLY A 552 -3.49 16.58 -23.02
N PRO A 553 -3.21 16.60 -24.32
CA PRO A 553 -4.14 17.13 -25.34
C PRO A 553 -5.48 16.37 -25.39
N ASP A 554 -5.48 15.12 -24.94
CA ASP A 554 -6.65 14.23 -24.92
C ASP A 554 -7.29 14.06 -23.54
N PHE A 555 -6.72 14.69 -22.49
CA PHE A 555 -7.10 14.52 -21.08
C PHE A 555 -7.04 13.06 -20.60
N ASP A 556 -6.11 12.28 -21.13
CA ASP A 556 -5.92 10.85 -20.89
C ASP A 556 -4.54 10.53 -20.26
N VAL A 557 -3.94 11.54 -19.65
CA VAL A 557 -2.73 11.41 -18.85
C VAL A 557 -3.06 11.80 -17.42
N LEU A 558 -2.97 10.85 -16.50
CA LEU A 558 -3.15 11.10 -15.08
C LEU A 558 -1.88 11.74 -14.52
N TYR A 559 -1.99 12.98 -14.04
CA TYR A 559 -0.93 13.67 -13.31
C TYR A 559 -1.24 13.66 -11.82
N VAL A 560 -0.21 13.47 -10.99
CA VAL A 560 -0.33 13.44 -9.53
C VAL A 560 0.77 14.24 -8.87
N THR A 561 0.41 14.95 -7.80
CA THR A 561 1.35 15.59 -6.88
C THR A 561 1.60 14.64 -5.72
N CYS A 562 2.88 14.36 -5.44
CA CYS A 562 3.33 13.43 -4.40
C CYS A 562 4.41 14.12 -3.57
N HIS A 563 3.98 14.88 -2.56
CA HIS A 563 4.84 15.67 -1.68
C HIS A 563 5.88 16.50 -2.46
N ASP A 564 7.15 16.09 -2.54
CA ASP A 564 8.23 16.84 -3.17
C ASP A 564 8.40 16.57 -4.67
N LYS A 565 7.49 15.79 -5.28
CA LYS A 565 7.56 15.35 -6.67
C LYS A 565 6.21 15.41 -7.40
N VAL A 566 6.26 15.43 -8.72
CA VAL A 566 5.10 15.29 -9.62
C VAL A 566 5.36 14.12 -10.57
N PHE A 567 4.35 13.27 -10.75
CA PHE A 567 4.39 12.15 -11.69
C PHE A 567 3.26 12.24 -12.70
N ARG A 568 3.43 11.56 -13.84
CA ARG A 568 2.38 11.35 -14.82
C ARG A 568 2.30 9.88 -15.24
N ARG A 569 1.14 9.48 -15.74
CA ARG A 569 0.91 8.14 -16.29
C ARG A 569 -0.16 8.19 -17.37
N LYS A 570 0.10 7.58 -18.52
CA LYS A 570 -0.91 7.43 -19.58
C LYS A 570 -1.98 6.43 -19.15
N VAL A 571 -3.24 6.75 -19.39
CA VAL A 571 -4.41 5.91 -19.08
C VAL A 571 -5.33 5.81 -20.30
N LYS A 572 -6.27 4.86 -20.28
CA LYS A 572 -7.24 4.65 -21.37
C LYS A 572 -8.42 5.60 -21.32
N ILE A 573 -8.71 6.14 -20.14
CA ILE A 573 -9.88 6.98 -19.87
C ILE A 573 -9.55 8.46 -20.02
N LYS A 574 -10.59 9.28 -20.12
CA LYS A 574 -10.48 10.74 -20.19
C LYS A 574 -11.07 11.38 -18.94
N GLY A 575 -10.40 12.40 -18.41
CA GLY A 575 -10.92 13.21 -17.31
C GLY A 575 -12.19 13.98 -17.67
N ALA A 576 -13.06 14.18 -16.67
CA ALA A 576 -14.16 15.13 -16.76
C ALA A 576 -13.64 16.51 -16.31
N ASN A 577 -13.60 17.46 -17.24
CA ASN A 577 -13.10 18.81 -16.95
C ASN A 577 -14.26 19.77 -16.70
N ASN A 578 -14.14 20.62 -15.70
CA ASN A 578 -15.25 21.50 -15.32
C ASN A 578 -15.54 22.62 -16.34
N PHE A 579 -14.54 22.98 -17.16
CA PHE A 579 -14.67 23.97 -18.23
C PHE A 579 -15.33 23.40 -19.50
N GLU A 580 -15.51 22.08 -19.58
CA GLU A 580 -16.27 21.44 -20.65
C GLU A 580 -17.77 21.46 -20.31
N LYS A 581 -18.62 21.45 -21.36
CA LYS A 581 -20.07 21.34 -21.16
C LYS A 581 -20.37 20.07 -20.36
N PRO A 582 -21.26 20.11 -19.35
CA PRO A 582 -21.56 18.93 -18.53
C PRO A 582 -21.96 17.71 -19.36
N ILE A 583 -21.39 16.55 -18.99
CA ILE A 583 -21.53 15.28 -19.72
C ILE A 583 -22.28 14.31 -18.82
N LYS A 584 -23.44 13.81 -19.29
CA LYS A 584 -24.16 12.75 -18.58
C LYS A 584 -23.37 11.44 -18.69
N PRO A 585 -22.86 10.86 -17.58
CA PRO A 585 -22.18 9.58 -17.64
C PRO A 585 -23.17 8.46 -18.00
N GLY A 586 -22.65 7.35 -18.53
CA GLY A 586 -23.45 6.16 -18.78
C GLY A 586 -24.04 5.58 -17.48
N MET A 587 -25.13 4.82 -17.58
CA MET A 587 -25.71 4.16 -16.40
C MET A 587 -24.67 3.22 -15.74
N PRO A 588 -24.59 3.21 -14.40
CA PRO A 588 -23.67 2.32 -13.70
C PRO A 588 -24.04 0.85 -13.97
N ARG A 589 -23.03 0.00 -14.10
CA ARG A 589 -23.21 -1.45 -14.09
C ARG A 589 -23.31 -1.90 -12.63
N LEU A 590 -24.47 -2.41 -12.22
CA LEU A 590 -24.74 -2.85 -10.84
C LEU A 590 -23.95 -4.10 -10.46
#